data_AF-A0A5N7SKV6-F1
#
_entry.id   AF-A0A5N7SKV6-F1
#
_cell.length_a   1.000
_cell.length_b   1.000
_cell.length_c   1.000
_cell.angle_alpha   90.00
_cell.angle_beta   90.00
_cell.angle_gamma   90.00
#
_symmetry.space_group_name_H-M   'P 1'
#
loop_
_entity.id
_entity.type
_entity.pdbx_description
1 polymer ?
#
loop_
_entity_poly.entity_id
_entity_poly.type
_entity_poly.pdbx_seq_one_letter_code
_entity_poly.pdbx_strand_id
1 'polypeptide(L)'
;MTQLSHPLALALSAALLSAVAPASRKAHTEGSVAPYLAPLMVITYLCRLRGIEAVTLTDANNTEVGIVCKRRKGSKDNVTEWNDDLRLSWNVLDGLRKEAMERHKRPVQLQPDKRPLVVSQKGLPLTKSGLDSAWQRLMDLATSGEDPLLKPGEEFTLHGLKHRGITDSEKPEDGGHKSAAMRDRYDHRLPVVKPASLPDFSGSFSGRKEKGAIDGA
;
A
#
# COMPACT_ATOMS: atom_id res chain seq x y z
N MET A 1 -14.88 24.85 -12.04
CA MET A 1 -15.98 24.45 -11.14
C MET A 1 -15.43 23.42 -10.18
N THR A 2 -15.51 23.74 -8.91
CA THR A 2 -14.77 23.17 -7.77
C THR A 2 -15.03 21.68 -7.62
N GLN A 3 -13.99 20.85 -7.77
CA GLN A 3 -14.09 19.47 -7.29
C GLN A 3 -14.23 19.52 -5.77
N LEU A 4 -15.40 19.13 -5.27
CA LEU A 4 -15.56 18.74 -3.87
C LEU A 4 -14.62 17.55 -3.63
N SER A 5 -13.41 17.82 -3.17
CA SER A 5 -12.49 16.83 -2.63
C SER A 5 -13.22 16.09 -1.52
N HIS A 6 -13.56 14.83 -1.78
CA HIS A 6 -14.33 14.01 -0.84
C HIS A 6 -13.55 13.83 0.48
N PRO A 7 -14.25 13.76 1.63
CA PRO A 7 -13.62 13.73 2.96
C PRO A 7 -12.60 12.59 3.12
N LEU A 8 -12.86 11.42 2.51
CA LEU A 8 -11.97 10.27 2.61
C LEU A 8 -10.74 10.33 1.69
N ALA A 9 -10.78 11.14 0.62
CA ALA A 9 -9.60 11.43 -0.21
C ALA A 9 -8.62 12.33 0.55
N LEU A 10 -9.15 13.36 1.22
CA LEU A 10 -8.37 14.22 2.11
C LEU A 10 -7.78 13.42 3.28
N ALA A 11 -8.56 12.50 3.85
CA ALA A 11 -8.10 11.62 4.92
C ALA A 11 -6.96 10.69 4.49
N LEU A 12 -6.96 10.19 3.25
CA LEU A 12 -5.84 9.41 2.70
C LEU A 12 -4.57 10.26 2.59
N SER A 13 -4.65 11.46 2.03
CA SER A 13 -3.50 12.37 1.92
C SER A 13 -2.95 12.74 3.31
N ALA A 14 -3.84 13.03 4.28
CA ALA A 14 -3.47 13.29 5.67
C ALA A 14 -2.77 12.09 6.34
N ALA A 15 -3.29 10.87 6.14
CA ALA A 15 -2.68 9.66 6.67
C ALA A 15 -1.32 9.34 6.02
N LEU A 16 -1.17 9.58 4.71
CA LEU A 16 0.12 9.45 4.02
C LEU A 16 1.14 10.46 4.57
N LEU A 17 0.74 11.72 4.76
CA LEU A 17 1.61 12.75 5.34
C LEU A 17 2.01 12.41 6.78
N SER A 18 1.06 11.91 7.57
CA SER A 18 1.29 11.41 8.93
C SER A 18 2.22 10.20 8.98
N ALA A 19 2.38 9.47 7.87
CA ALA A 19 3.24 8.29 7.83
C ALA A 19 4.68 8.59 7.39
N VAL A 20 4.89 9.54 6.47
CA VAL A 20 6.18 9.71 5.77
C VAL A 20 7.32 10.20 6.66
N ALA A 21 7.15 11.29 7.40
CA ALA A 21 8.21 11.81 8.26
C ALA A 21 8.41 10.95 9.53
N PRO A 22 7.33 10.47 10.19
CA PRO A 22 7.45 9.53 11.30
C PRO A 22 8.14 8.20 10.97
N ALA A 23 8.11 7.75 9.70
CA ALA A 23 8.71 6.49 9.26
C ALA A 23 10.25 6.47 9.38
N SER A 24 10.91 7.63 9.37
CA SER A 24 12.36 7.71 9.52
C SER A 24 12.83 7.79 10.99
N ARG A 25 11.89 7.88 11.95
CA ARG A 25 12.22 7.89 13.38
C ARG A 25 12.72 6.52 13.82
N LYS A 26 13.47 6.50 14.93
CA LYS A 26 13.92 5.24 15.54
C LYS A 26 12.69 4.37 15.86
N ALA A 27 12.79 3.09 15.53
CA ALA A 27 11.73 2.14 15.84
C ALA A 27 11.38 2.13 17.34
N HIS A 28 10.09 1.98 17.65
CA HIS A 28 9.57 1.88 19.01
C HIS A 28 9.81 3.12 19.89
N THR A 29 10.01 4.28 19.27
CA THR A 29 9.98 5.57 19.99
C THR A 29 8.63 6.24 19.82
N GLU A 30 8.34 7.20 20.69
CA GLU A 30 7.17 8.06 20.58
C GLU A 30 7.08 8.70 19.20
N GLY A 31 5.87 8.72 18.65
CA GLY A 31 5.59 9.21 17.31
C GLY A 31 6.24 8.43 16.17
N SER A 32 6.87 7.27 16.39
CA SER A 32 7.37 6.44 15.29
C SER A 32 6.25 5.64 14.64
N VAL A 33 6.30 5.50 13.32
CA VAL A 33 5.38 4.63 12.56
C VAL A 33 6.18 3.62 11.75
N ALA A 34 5.53 2.51 11.38
CA ALA A 34 6.21 1.49 10.60
C ALA A 34 6.47 2.01 9.16
N PRO A 35 7.71 1.90 8.65
CA PRO A 35 8.09 2.53 7.38
C PRO A 35 7.41 1.94 6.15
N TYR A 36 6.89 0.71 6.26
CA TYR A 36 6.11 0.10 5.19
C TYR A 36 4.70 0.69 5.05
N LEU A 37 4.17 1.44 6.02
CA LEU A 37 2.75 1.85 6.03
C LEU A 37 2.40 2.74 4.84
N ALA A 38 3.17 3.80 4.58
CA ALA A 38 2.90 4.75 3.51
C ALA A 38 2.88 4.09 2.11
N PRO A 39 3.92 3.35 1.68
CA PRO A 39 3.87 2.68 0.38
C PRO A 39 2.85 1.53 0.34
N LEU A 40 2.60 0.83 1.46
CA LEU A 40 1.58 -0.20 1.52
C LEU A 40 0.17 0.38 1.41
N MET A 41 -0.08 1.59 1.93
CA MET A 41 -1.33 2.32 1.75
C MET A 41 -1.61 2.60 0.28
N VAL A 42 -0.61 3.13 -0.43
CA VAL A 42 -0.73 3.40 -1.87
C VAL A 42 -1.05 2.13 -2.64
N ILE A 43 -0.31 1.04 -2.44
CA ILE A 43 -0.61 -0.24 -3.11
C ILE A 43 -2.01 -0.73 -2.74
N THR A 44 -2.37 -0.69 -1.46
CA THR A 44 -3.68 -1.19 -1.00
C THR A 44 -4.83 -0.40 -1.63
N TYR A 45 -4.68 0.92 -1.72
CA TYR A 45 -5.64 1.82 -2.32
C TYR A 45 -5.73 1.62 -3.83
N LEU A 46 -4.61 1.75 -4.55
CA LEU A 46 -4.57 1.69 -6.00
C LEU A 46 -4.94 0.32 -6.55
N CYS A 47 -4.65 -0.76 -5.82
CA CYS A 47 -5.03 -2.12 -6.18
C CYS A 47 -6.35 -2.58 -5.53
N ARG A 48 -6.99 -1.75 -4.70
CA ARG A 48 -8.23 -2.07 -3.95
C ARG A 48 -8.10 -3.33 -3.09
N LEU A 49 -6.94 -3.58 -2.51
CA LEU A 49 -6.66 -4.80 -1.75
C LEU A 49 -7.30 -4.73 -0.36
N ARG A 50 -7.71 -5.89 0.18
CA ARG A 50 -7.92 -6.00 1.63
C ARG A 50 -6.55 -6.03 2.32
N GLY A 51 -6.49 -5.60 3.59
CA GLY A 51 -5.23 -5.66 4.34
C GLY A 51 -4.57 -7.05 4.34
N ILE A 52 -5.35 -8.14 4.41
CA ILE A 52 -4.80 -9.50 4.29
C ILE A 52 -4.23 -9.80 2.90
N GLU A 53 -4.85 -9.29 1.83
CA GLU A 53 -4.38 -9.48 0.46
C GLU A 53 -3.06 -8.71 0.25
N ALA A 54 -2.99 -7.49 0.79
CA ALA A 54 -1.81 -6.63 0.71
C ALA A 54 -0.58 -7.21 1.43
N VAL A 55 -0.73 -7.74 2.65
CA VAL A 55 0.41 -8.35 3.38
C VAL A 55 0.84 -9.71 2.82
N THR A 56 0.02 -10.32 1.95
CA THR A 56 0.34 -11.59 1.27
C THR A 56 0.89 -11.39 -0.14
N LEU A 57 1.15 -10.16 -0.58
CA LEU A 57 1.86 -9.92 -1.83
C LEU A 57 3.28 -10.49 -1.77
N THR A 58 3.73 -11.02 -2.89
CA THR A 58 5.03 -11.67 -3.08
C THR A 58 5.69 -11.22 -4.37
N ASP A 59 6.95 -11.55 -4.57
CA ASP A 59 7.64 -11.26 -5.83
C ASP A 59 6.91 -11.88 -7.05
N ALA A 60 6.18 -12.99 -6.87
CA ALA A 60 5.36 -13.60 -7.93
C ALA A 60 4.12 -12.77 -8.35
N ASN A 61 3.75 -11.75 -7.56
CA ASN A 61 2.66 -10.84 -7.93
C ASN A 61 3.14 -9.72 -8.86
N ASN A 62 4.45 -9.50 -8.99
CA ASN A 62 5.05 -8.52 -9.89
C ASN A 62 5.09 -9.09 -11.32
N THR A 63 4.40 -8.45 -12.25
CA THR A 63 4.44 -8.82 -13.67
C THR A 63 4.87 -7.61 -14.50
N GLU A 64 5.17 -7.82 -15.77
CA GLU A 64 5.51 -6.74 -16.70
C GLU A 64 4.39 -5.70 -16.80
N VAL A 65 3.13 -6.16 -16.84
CA VAL A 65 1.93 -5.33 -17.03
C VAL A 65 1.49 -4.65 -15.73
N GLY A 66 1.62 -5.32 -14.59
CA GLY A 66 1.06 -4.82 -13.34
C GLY A 66 1.25 -5.73 -12.13
N ILE A 67 0.46 -5.47 -11.09
CA ILE A 67 0.39 -6.29 -9.88
C ILE A 67 -0.77 -7.28 -9.99
N VAL A 68 -0.48 -8.58 -9.93
CA VAL A 68 -1.50 -9.63 -9.82
C VAL A 68 -2.11 -9.58 -8.43
N CYS A 69 -3.40 -9.26 -8.37
CA CYS A 69 -4.16 -9.11 -7.13
C CYS A 69 -5.00 -10.36 -6.87
N LYS A 70 -4.45 -11.31 -6.11
CA LYS A 70 -5.16 -12.53 -5.68
C LYS A 70 -6.15 -12.21 -4.55
N ARG A 71 -7.43 -12.52 -4.75
CA ARG A 71 -8.52 -12.17 -3.84
C ARG A 71 -8.88 -13.33 -2.92
N ARG A 72 -9.13 -13.03 -1.64
CA ARG A 72 -9.44 -14.08 -0.64
C ARG A 72 -10.93 -14.37 -0.48
N LYS A 73 -11.83 -13.41 -0.74
CA LYS A 73 -13.30 -13.60 -0.62
C LYS A 73 -14.09 -12.64 -1.50
N GLY A 74 -15.10 -13.16 -2.20
CA GLY A 74 -16.17 -12.36 -2.85
C GLY A 74 -15.75 -11.45 -4.00
N SER A 75 -14.48 -11.47 -4.42
CA SER A 75 -13.96 -10.69 -5.54
C SER A 75 -13.22 -11.60 -6.54
N LYS A 76 -13.20 -11.24 -7.83
CA LYS A 76 -12.36 -11.92 -8.84
C LYS A 76 -10.93 -11.37 -8.83
N ASP A 77 -9.98 -12.23 -9.12
CA ASP A 77 -8.58 -11.86 -9.34
C ASP A 77 -8.46 -10.93 -10.56
N ASN A 78 -7.51 -10.00 -10.50
CA ASN A 78 -7.20 -9.10 -11.61
C ASN A 78 -5.71 -8.73 -11.60
N VAL A 79 -5.27 -8.08 -12.66
CA VAL A 79 -3.97 -7.39 -12.72
C VAL A 79 -4.25 -5.90 -12.67
N THR A 80 -3.74 -5.20 -11.67
CA THR A 80 -3.77 -3.73 -11.67
C THR A 80 -2.56 -3.21 -12.43
N GLU A 81 -2.78 -2.45 -13.50
CA GLU A 81 -1.72 -1.87 -14.33
C GLU A 81 -0.74 -1.01 -13.53
N TRP A 82 0.51 -0.99 -13.96
CA TRP A 82 1.50 -0.09 -13.39
C TRP A 82 1.19 1.37 -13.69
N ASN A 83 1.27 2.20 -12.66
CA ASN A 83 1.54 3.63 -12.77
C ASN A 83 2.80 3.98 -11.94
N ASP A 84 3.21 5.23 -12.01
CA ASP A 84 4.42 5.72 -11.34
C ASP A 84 4.35 5.52 -9.81
N ASP A 85 3.21 5.81 -9.20
CA ASP A 85 3.00 5.65 -7.75
C ASP A 85 3.06 4.19 -7.30
N LEU A 86 2.48 3.26 -8.06
CA LEU A 86 2.57 1.82 -7.78
C LEU A 86 4.00 1.32 -7.94
N ARG A 87 4.70 1.73 -8.99
CA ARG A 87 6.11 1.36 -9.21
C ARG A 87 6.98 1.89 -8.09
N LEU A 88 6.81 3.15 -7.71
CA LEU A 88 7.53 3.77 -6.61
C LEU A 88 7.27 3.03 -5.30
N SER A 89 6.00 2.81 -4.95
CA SER A 89 5.60 2.14 -3.71
C SER A 89 6.11 0.70 -3.63
N TRP A 90 6.05 -0.03 -4.75
CA TRP A 90 6.62 -1.38 -4.86
C TRP A 90 8.11 -1.37 -4.59
N ASN A 91 8.86 -0.48 -5.24
CA ASN A 91 10.31 -0.38 -5.09
C ASN A 91 10.72 0.02 -3.67
N VAL A 92 9.96 0.91 -3.02
CA VAL A 92 10.20 1.28 -1.61
C VAL A 92 10.00 0.05 -0.70
N LEU A 93 8.92 -0.70 -0.87
CA LEU A 93 8.68 -1.91 -0.07
C LEU A 93 9.75 -2.98 -0.31
N ASP A 94 10.16 -3.19 -1.56
CA ASP A 94 11.25 -4.11 -1.90
C ASP A 94 12.57 -3.69 -1.25
N GLY A 95 12.88 -2.39 -1.25
CA GLY A 95 14.05 -1.83 -0.56
C GLY A 95 14.00 -2.07 0.95
N LEU A 96 12.89 -1.70 1.60
CA LEU A 96 12.69 -1.90 3.04
C LEU A 96 12.82 -3.38 3.43
N ARG A 97 12.29 -4.28 2.59
CA ARG A 97 12.43 -5.72 2.75
C ARG A 97 13.89 -6.15 2.70
N LYS A 98 14.62 -5.75 1.65
CA LYS A 98 16.04 -6.09 1.48
C LYS A 98 16.86 -5.64 2.67
N GLU A 99 16.66 -4.41 3.13
CA GLU A 99 17.34 -3.87 4.31
C GLU A 99 17.04 -4.66 5.59
N ALA A 100 15.77 -4.99 5.84
CA ALA A 100 15.38 -5.75 7.02
C ALA A 100 15.90 -7.20 6.98
N MET A 101 15.88 -7.83 5.80
CA MET A 101 16.41 -9.18 5.61
C MET A 101 17.93 -9.21 5.80
N GLU A 102 18.66 -8.27 5.21
CA GLU A 102 20.12 -8.16 5.34
C GLU A 102 20.53 -7.92 6.80
N ARG A 103 19.90 -6.93 7.47
CA ARG A 103 20.16 -6.61 8.88
C ARG A 103 20.04 -7.82 9.80
N HIS A 104 19.10 -8.72 9.50
CA HIS A 104 18.82 -9.91 10.28
C HIS A 104 19.34 -11.21 9.66
N LYS A 105 20.19 -11.12 8.61
CA LYS A 105 20.80 -12.26 7.91
C LYS A 105 19.78 -13.33 7.50
N ARG A 106 18.64 -12.89 6.99
CA ARG A 106 17.55 -13.79 6.56
C ARG A 106 17.88 -14.42 5.22
N PRO A 107 17.67 -15.73 5.05
CA PRO A 107 17.84 -16.37 3.75
C PRO A 107 16.79 -15.86 2.75
N VAL A 108 17.23 -15.53 1.55
CA VAL A 108 16.32 -15.21 0.44
C VAL A 108 15.80 -16.51 -0.15
N GLN A 109 14.48 -16.70 -0.12
CA GLN A 109 13.84 -17.88 -0.70
C GLN A 109 14.12 -17.96 -2.20
N LEU A 110 14.29 -19.16 -2.77
CA LEU A 110 14.53 -19.28 -4.22
C LEU A 110 13.27 -19.00 -5.05
N GLN A 111 12.10 -19.42 -4.55
CA GLN A 111 10.85 -19.31 -5.28
C GLN A 111 10.21 -17.91 -5.07
N PRO A 112 9.83 -17.18 -6.14
CA PRO A 112 9.26 -15.84 -6.02
C PRO A 112 7.97 -15.74 -5.20
N ASP A 113 7.13 -16.79 -5.23
CA ASP A 113 5.88 -16.89 -4.46
C ASP A 113 6.11 -17.10 -2.96
N LYS A 114 7.35 -17.37 -2.55
CA LYS A 114 7.77 -17.47 -1.15
C LYS A 114 8.55 -16.25 -0.66
N ARG A 115 8.70 -15.23 -1.51
CA ARG A 115 9.36 -13.96 -1.16
C ARG A 115 8.29 -12.92 -0.85
N PRO A 116 7.89 -12.73 0.43
CA PRO A 116 6.89 -11.73 0.78
C PRO A 116 7.42 -10.33 0.43
N LEU A 117 6.57 -9.49 -0.16
CA LEU A 117 6.92 -8.10 -0.46
C LEU A 117 7.07 -7.28 0.83
N VAL A 118 6.18 -7.51 1.80
CA VAL A 118 6.15 -6.77 3.06
C VAL A 118 6.63 -7.65 4.22
N VAL A 119 7.64 -7.16 4.92
CA VAL A 119 8.21 -7.83 6.09
C VAL A 119 8.19 -6.91 7.31
N SER A 120 8.13 -7.53 8.49
CA SER A 120 8.41 -6.88 9.76
C SER A 120 9.86 -6.40 9.85
N GLN A 121 10.18 -5.58 10.85
CA GLN A 121 11.55 -5.12 11.11
C GLN A 121 12.57 -6.26 11.24
N LYS A 122 12.12 -7.43 11.72
CA LYS A 122 12.95 -8.65 11.86
C LYS A 122 13.16 -9.40 10.54
N GLY A 123 12.67 -8.89 9.41
CA GLY A 123 12.73 -9.54 8.10
C GLY A 123 11.81 -10.75 7.96
N LEU A 124 10.82 -10.90 8.84
CA LEU A 124 9.80 -11.97 8.76
C LEU A 124 8.55 -11.46 8.03
N PRO A 125 7.79 -12.31 7.31
CA PRO A 125 6.55 -11.91 6.66
C PRO A 125 5.65 -11.10 7.59
N LEU A 126 5.12 -9.97 7.12
CA LEU A 126 4.19 -9.16 7.92
C LEU A 126 2.88 -9.92 8.10
N THR A 127 2.38 -10.00 9.34
CA THR A 127 1.08 -10.61 9.63
C THR A 127 -0.03 -9.57 9.54
N LYS A 128 -1.27 -10.02 9.34
CA LYS A 128 -2.43 -9.12 9.37
C LYS A 128 -2.60 -8.45 10.74
N SER A 129 -2.44 -9.19 11.83
CA SER A 129 -2.49 -8.59 13.18
C SER A 129 -1.39 -7.54 13.38
N GLY A 130 -0.18 -7.78 12.85
CA GLY A 130 0.91 -6.81 12.88
C GLY A 130 0.59 -5.55 12.09
N LEU A 131 -0.02 -5.69 10.90
CA LEU A 131 -0.52 -4.56 10.12
C LEU A 131 -1.62 -3.80 10.88
N ASP A 132 -2.56 -4.48 11.53
CA ASP A 132 -3.62 -3.82 12.30
C ASP A 132 -3.09 -2.98 13.45
N SER A 133 -2.15 -3.52 14.22
CA SER A 133 -1.52 -2.76 15.30
C SER A 133 -0.70 -1.58 14.77
N ALA A 134 -0.03 -1.72 13.63
CA ALA A 134 0.68 -0.60 13.01
C ALA A 134 -0.29 0.47 12.48
N TRP A 135 -1.44 0.05 11.93
CA TRP A 135 -2.49 0.92 11.44
C TRP A 135 -3.13 1.75 12.56
N GLN A 136 -3.49 1.10 13.67
CA GLN A 136 -4.05 1.78 14.84
C GLN A 136 -3.12 2.90 15.33
N ARG A 137 -1.82 2.60 15.50
CA ARG A 137 -0.82 3.61 15.89
C ARG A 137 -0.72 4.77 14.91
N LEU A 138 -0.87 4.53 13.61
CA LEU A 138 -0.88 5.60 12.61
C LEU A 138 -2.12 6.48 12.76
N MET A 139 -3.31 5.88 12.94
CA MET A 139 -4.55 6.63 13.13
C MET A 139 -4.53 7.42 14.44
N ASP A 140 -4.00 6.84 15.52
CA ASP A 140 -3.79 7.54 16.80
C ASP A 140 -2.86 8.75 16.59
N LEU A 141 -1.74 8.57 15.87
CA LEU A 141 -0.82 9.66 15.57
C LEU A 141 -1.45 10.75 14.69
N ALA A 142 -2.28 10.37 13.72
CA ALA A 142 -2.91 11.31 12.79
C ALA A 142 -4.05 12.11 13.43
N THR A 143 -4.68 11.58 14.48
CA THR A 143 -5.81 12.21 15.19
C THR A 143 -5.41 12.87 16.52
N SER A 144 -4.19 12.62 17.01
CA SER A 144 -3.66 13.21 18.24
C SER A 144 -2.72 14.38 17.97
N GLY A 145 -2.60 15.28 18.95
CA GLY A 145 -1.75 16.47 18.89
C GLY A 145 -2.56 17.77 18.96
N GLU A 146 -1.84 18.90 19.00
CA GLU A 146 -2.44 20.24 19.04
C GLU A 146 -3.03 20.67 17.68
N ASP A 147 -2.47 20.16 16.58
CA ASP A 147 -2.93 20.37 15.21
C ASP A 147 -2.99 19.03 14.44
N PRO A 148 -4.03 18.21 14.68
CA PRO A 148 -4.12 16.89 14.10
C PRO A 148 -4.48 16.97 12.61
N LEU A 149 -3.84 16.13 11.79
CA LEU A 149 -4.09 16.06 10.35
C LEU A 149 -5.43 15.39 10.02
N LEU A 150 -5.97 14.60 10.95
CA LEU A 150 -7.33 14.05 10.93
C LEU A 150 -8.08 14.53 12.16
N LYS A 151 -9.31 15.01 11.99
CA LYS A 151 -10.14 15.35 13.15
C LYS A 151 -10.60 14.06 13.86
N PRO A 152 -10.91 14.10 15.16
CA PRO A 152 -11.53 12.98 15.84
C PRO A 152 -12.81 12.54 15.10
N GLY A 153 -12.90 11.26 14.74
CA GLY A 153 -13.98 10.67 13.94
C GLY A 153 -13.69 10.59 12.44
N GLU A 154 -12.60 11.18 11.95
CA GLU A 154 -12.14 11.06 10.55
C GLU A 154 -11.15 9.89 10.35
N GLU A 155 -10.82 9.15 11.42
CA GLU A 155 -10.07 7.92 11.31
C GLU A 155 -10.80 6.89 10.42
N PHE A 156 -10.02 6.06 9.74
CA PHE A 156 -10.56 5.05 8.84
C PHE A 156 -9.82 3.73 8.96
N THR A 157 -10.51 2.67 8.56
CA THR A 157 -9.95 1.31 8.59
C THR A 157 -9.27 0.97 7.26
N LEU A 158 -8.39 -0.03 7.29
CA LEU A 158 -7.88 -0.68 6.06
C LEU A 158 -9.00 -1.16 5.12
N HIS A 159 -10.18 -1.49 5.67
CA HIS A 159 -11.33 -1.83 4.86
C HIS A 159 -11.95 -0.60 4.19
N GLY A 160 -12.02 0.52 4.91
CA GLY A 160 -12.39 1.83 4.35
C GLY A 160 -11.47 2.24 3.19
N LEU A 161 -10.17 1.98 3.31
CA LEU A 161 -9.19 2.24 2.24
C LEU A 161 -9.52 1.46 0.96
N LYS A 162 -9.86 0.17 1.09
CA LYS A 162 -10.33 -0.65 -0.03
C LYS A 162 -11.60 -0.05 -0.65
N HIS A 163 -12.60 0.25 0.18
CA HIS A 163 -13.88 0.79 -0.30
C HIS A 163 -13.66 2.08 -1.10
N ARG A 164 -12.79 2.95 -0.59
CA ARG A 164 -12.46 4.20 -1.28
C ARG A 164 -11.78 3.96 -2.62
N GLY A 165 -10.80 3.06 -2.69
CA GLY A 165 -10.17 2.71 -3.96
C GLY A 165 -11.15 2.13 -4.99
N ILE A 166 -12.25 1.50 -4.56
CA ILE A 166 -13.32 1.05 -5.46
C ILE A 166 -14.18 2.23 -5.93
N THR A 167 -14.49 3.16 -5.02
CA THR A 167 -15.25 4.38 -5.35
C THR A 167 -14.50 5.29 -6.32
N ASP A 168 -13.18 5.39 -6.18
CA ASP A 168 -12.31 6.25 -7.01
C ASP A 168 -11.77 5.55 -8.27
N SER A 169 -12.24 4.33 -8.54
CA SER A 169 -11.97 3.64 -9.80
C SER A 169 -12.91 4.16 -10.89
N GLU A 170 -12.41 4.26 -12.13
CA GLU A 170 -13.24 4.59 -13.30
C GLU A 170 -14.45 3.64 -13.43
N LYS A 171 -14.26 2.37 -13.04
CA LYS A 171 -15.28 1.33 -13.05
C LYS A 171 -15.33 0.61 -11.70
N PRO A 172 -16.45 0.64 -10.95
CA PRO A 172 -16.58 -0.06 -9.67
C PRO A 172 -16.32 -1.57 -9.76
N GLU A 173 -16.58 -2.19 -10.92
CA GLU A 173 -16.26 -3.60 -11.20
C GLU A 173 -14.76 -3.93 -11.13
N ASP A 174 -13.86 -2.95 -11.22
CA ASP A 174 -12.41 -3.14 -11.06
C ASP A 174 -12.02 -3.51 -9.61
N GLY A 175 -12.94 -3.29 -8.65
CA GLY A 175 -12.88 -3.84 -7.30
C GLY A 175 -13.12 -5.35 -7.22
N GLY A 176 -13.48 -5.96 -8.36
CA GLY A 176 -13.72 -7.38 -8.51
C GLY A 176 -15.09 -7.84 -8.05
N HIS A 177 -16.08 -6.95 -7.88
CA HIS A 177 -17.43 -7.32 -7.45
C HIS A 177 -18.07 -8.36 -8.40
N LYS A 178 -18.62 -9.43 -7.83
CA LYS A 178 -19.43 -10.39 -8.59
C LYS A 178 -20.78 -9.74 -8.91
N SER A 179 -20.99 -9.23 -10.12
CA SER A 179 -22.35 -8.99 -10.59
C SER A 179 -23.02 -10.33 -10.89
N ALA A 180 -24.33 -10.44 -10.65
CA ALA A 180 -25.12 -11.65 -10.92
C ALA A 180 -25.16 -12.02 -12.42
N ALA A 181 -24.77 -11.09 -13.30
CA ALA A 181 -24.89 -11.20 -14.75
C ALA A 181 -23.66 -11.83 -15.47
N MET A 182 -22.57 -12.17 -14.78
CA MET A 182 -21.41 -12.80 -15.43
C MET A 182 -21.34 -14.31 -15.19
N ARG A 183 -22.29 -15.04 -15.79
CA ARG A 183 -22.11 -16.46 -16.12
C ARG A 183 -21.28 -16.57 -17.39
N ASP A 184 -20.20 -17.34 -17.26
CA ASP A 184 -19.59 -18.17 -18.29
C ASP A 184 -18.84 -17.51 -19.46
N ARG A 185 -17.53 -17.39 -19.28
CA ARG A 185 -16.50 -17.74 -20.28
C ARG A 185 -15.17 -17.92 -19.53
N TYR A 186 -14.59 -19.12 -19.59
CA TYR A 186 -13.22 -19.35 -19.18
C TYR A 186 -12.28 -18.70 -20.21
N ASP A 187 -11.93 -17.43 -19.98
CA ASP A 187 -10.65 -16.91 -20.43
C ASP A 187 -9.67 -17.11 -19.28
N HIS A 188 -8.58 -17.85 -19.52
CA HIS A 188 -7.55 -18.12 -18.51
C HIS A 188 -6.71 -16.88 -18.18
N ARG A 189 -6.94 -15.75 -18.85
CA ARG A 189 -6.28 -14.48 -18.59
C ARG A 189 -7.03 -13.68 -17.53
N LEU A 190 -6.30 -13.27 -16.49
CA LEU A 190 -6.81 -12.33 -15.50
C LEU A 190 -7.13 -10.99 -16.19
N PRO A 191 -8.27 -10.36 -15.91
CA PRO A 191 -8.57 -9.05 -16.45
C PRO A 191 -7.53 -8.04 -15.98
N VAL A 192 -7.07 -7.21 -16.90
CA VAL A 192 -6.19 -6.08 -16.61
C VAL A 192 -7.06 -4.86 -16.36
N VAL A 193 -6.83 -4.17 -15.24
CA VAL A 193 -7.61 -3.01 -14.79
C VAL A 193 -6.70 -1.84 -14.46
N LYS A 194 -7.21 -0.62 -14.60
CA LYS A 194 -6.47 0.58 -14.22
C LYS A 194 -6.31 0.70 -12.69
N PRO A 195 -5.24 1.35 -12.21
CA PRO A 195 -5.17 1.76 -10.81
C PRO A 195 -6.30 2.75 -10.46
N ALA A 196 -6.69 2.82 -9.19
CA ALA A 196 -7.61 3.85 -8.72
C ALA A 196 -6.98 5.24 -8.87
N SER A 197 -7.77 6.32 -8.88
CA SER A 197 -7.22 7.67 -8.93
C SER A 197 -6.68 8.07 -7.55
N LEU A 198 -5.35 8.17 -7.41
CA LEU A 198 -4.74 8.66 -6.16
C LEU A 198 -5.13 10.14 -5.97
N PRO A 199 -5.57 10.55 -4.76
CA PRO A 199 -5.71 11.97 -4.44
C PRO A 199 -4.34 12.66 -4.51
N ASP A 200 -4.34 13.97 -4.78
CA ASP A 200 -3.10 14.76 -4.81
C ASP A 200 -2.33 14.57 -3.48
N PHE A 201 -1.14 13.99 -3.60
CA PHE A 201 -0.22 13.75 -2.49
C PHE A 201 1.12 14.42 -2.81
N SER A 202 1.46 15.47 -2.06
CA SER A 202 2.69 16.26 -2.26
C SER A 202 3.90 15.75 -1.46
N GLY A 203 3.76 14.67 -0.69
CA GLY A 203 4.84 14.12 0.12
C GLY A 203 5.76 13.17 -0.68
N SER A 204 7.06 13.17 -0.38
CA SER A 204 7.99 12.17 -0.91
C SER A 204 8.16 11.01 0.06
N PHE A 205 8.02 9.75 -0.38
CA PHE A 205 8.35 8.59 0.48
C PHE A 205 9.80 8.68 0.96
N SER A 206 10.03 8.63 2.27
CA SER A 206 11.36 8.69 2.87
C SER A 206 12.13 7.38 2.62
N GLY A 207 12.80 7.32 1.47
CA GLY A 207 13.66 6.20 1.07
C GLY A 207 14.73 6.57 0.04
N ARG A 208 14.81 7.85 -0.38
CA ARG A 208 15.87 8.34 -1.25
C ARG A 208 17.14 8.52 -0.41
N LYS A 209 18.02 7.51 -0.39
CA LYS A 209 19.45 7.86 -0.38
C LYS A 209 19.75 8.44 -1.75
N GLU A 210 19.95 9.74 -1.84
CA GLU A 210 20.53 10.35 -3.04
C GLU A 210 21.84 9.61 -3.32
N LYS A 211 21.90 8.90 -4.44
CA LYS A 211 23.18 8.43 -4.97
C LYS A 211 23.95 9.70 -5.31
N GLY A 212 25.13 9.81 -4.71
CA GLY A 212 25.94 11.01 -4.68
C GLY A 212 26.14 11.65 -6.05
N ALA A 213 26.29 12.98 -6.01
CA ALA A 213 26.99 13.73 -7.02
C ALA A 213 28.30 12.99 -7.35
N ILE A 214 28.39 12.54 -8.59
CA ILE A 214 29.67 12.27 -9.21
C ILE A 214 30.32 13.64 -9.42
N ASP A 215 31.15 14.06 -8.47
CA ASP A 215 32.09 15.13 -8.71
C ASP A 215 33.08 14.62 -9.76
N GLY A 216 32.91 15.10 -10.98
CA GLY A 216 33.93 15.04 -12.02
C GLY A 216 34.87 16.22 -11.84
N ALA A 217 36.08 15.95 -11.36
CA ALA A 217 37.35 16.62 -11.69
C ALA A 217 38.50 15.86 -11.03
#